data_AF-A0A1Z4LK70-F1
#
_entry.id   AF-A0A1Z4LK70-F1
#
_cell.length_a   1.000
_cell.length_b   1.000
_cell.length_c   1.000
_cell.angle_alpha   90.00
_cell.angle_beta   90.00
_cell.angle_gamma   90.00
#
_symmetry.space_group_name_H-M   'P 1'
#
loop_
_entity.id
_entity.type
_entity.pdbx_description
1 polymer ?
#
loop_
_entity_poly.entity_id
_entity_poly.type
_entity_poly.pdbx_seq_one_letter_code
_entity_poly.pdbx_strand_id
1 'polypeptide(L)' 'MAVQEVTRLFRAAQGNPSLREHLNTAPDANTFVKMAQKEGYEFTVDEWKKATGFAVEEFESELSEIPGI' A
#
# COMPACT_ATOMS: atom_id res chain seq x y z
N MET A 1 -4.63 -1.37 -14.13
CA MET A 1 -5.61 -0.41 -13.60
C MET A 1 -5.51 -0.33 -12.07
N ALA A 2 -5.67 -1.41 -11.30
CA ALA A 2 -5.61 -1.33 -9.83
C ALA A 2 -4.23 -1.09 -9.20
N VAL A 3 -3.12 -1.54 -9.80
CA VAL A 3 -1.77 -1.23 -9.26
C VAL A 3 -1.54 0.28 -9.20
N GLN A 4 -2.03 1.03 -10.20
CA GLN A 4 -1.91 2.49 -10.23
C GLN A 4 -2.68 3.16 -9.09
N GLU A 5 -3.87 2.64 -8.74
CA GLU A 5 -4.68 3.13 -7.62
C GLU A 5 -4.00 2.85 -6.28
N VAL A 6 -3.40 1.66 -6.11
CA VAL A 6 -2.61 1.31 -4.92
C VAL A 6 -1.38 2.22 -4.80
N THR A 7 -0.63 2.45 -5.88
CA THR A 7 0.51 3.37 -5.89
C THR A 7 0.08 4.81 -5.59
N ARG A 8 -1.06 5.25 -6.12
CA ARG A 8 -1.61 6.58 -5.86
C ARG A 8 -1.99 6.74 -4.39
N LEU A 9 -2.60 5.73 -3.79
CA LEU A 9 -2.90 5.68 -2.35
C LEU A 9 -1.62 5.75 -1.52
N PHE A 10 -0.60 4.95 -1.86
CA PHE A 10 0.68 4.96 -1.16
C PHE A 10 1.36 6.33 -1.23
N ARG A 11 1.38 6.96 -2.41
CA ARG A 11 1.94 8.29 -2.60
C ARG A 11 1.15 9.35 -1.82
N ALA A 12 -0.17 9.24 -1.79
CA ALA A 12 -1.03 10.12 -1.00
C ALA A 12 -0.80 9.92 0.51
N ALA A 13 -0.63 8.68 0.98
CA ALA A 13 -0.32 8.35 2.36
C ALA A 13 1.10 8.77 2.77
N GLN A 14 2.06 8.80 1.85
CA GLN A 14 3.39 9.37 2.10
C GLN A 14 3.34 10.89 2.34
N GLY A 15 2.49 11.61 1.60
CA GLY A 15 2.29 13.05 1.78
C GLY A 15 1.31 13.42 2.91
N ASN A 16 0.44 12.50 3.32
CA ASN A 16 -0.59 12.71 4.35
C ASN A 16 -0.45 11.68 5.48
N PRO A 17 0.22 12.03 6.59
CA PRO A 17 0.37 11.13 7.72
C PRO A 17 -0.98 10.69 8.31
N SER A 18 -1.99 11.58 8.34
CA SER A 18 -3.33 11.24 8.81
C SER A 18 -4.02 10.16 7.98
N LEU A 19 -3.85 10.18 6.64
CA LEU A 19 -4.37 9.15 5.75
C LEU A 19 -3.65 7.83 6.00
N ARG A 20 -2.31 7.88 6.18
CA ARG A 20 -1.50 6.71 6.49
C ARG A 20 -1.92 6.06 7.80
N GLU A 21 -2.08 6.85 8.86
CA GLU A 21 -2.52 6.36 10.17
C GLU A 21 -3.93 5.79 10.09
N HIS A 22 -4.85 6.47 9.41
CA HIS A 22 -6.21 5.97 9.20
C HIS A 22 -6.22 4.61 8.51
N LEU A 23 -5.46 4.45 7.43
CA LEU A 23 -5.35 3.17 6.74
C LEU A 23 -4.63 2.09 7.57
N ASN A 24 -3.65 2.47 8.41
CA ASN A 24 -2.97 1.55 9.32
C ASN A 24 -3.84 1.11 10.51
N THR A 25 -4.96 1.79 10.80
CA THR A 25 -5.95 1.29 11.77
C THR A 25 -6.75 0.08 11.24
N ALA A 26 -6.60 -0.27 9.96
CA ALA A 26 -7.21 -1.47 9.40
C ALA A 26 -6.67 -2.73 10.09
N PRO A 27 -7.53 -3.56 10.70
CA PRO A 27 -7.11 -4.86 11.25
C PRO A 27 -6.86 -5.91 10.16
N ASP A 28 -7.41 -5.70 8.96
CA ASP A 28 -7.31 -6.64 7.85
C ASP A 28 -7.40 -5.93 6.49
N ALA A 29 -6.91 -6.61 5.45
CA ALA A 29 -6.84 -6.08 4.09
C ALA A 29 -8.23 -5.71 3.52
N ASN A 30 -9.29 -6.39 3.96
CA ASN A 30 -10.65 -6.09 3.53
C ASN A 30 -11.14 -4.76 4.10
N THR A 31 -10.83 -4.49 5.38
CA THR A 31 -11.10 -3.20 6.00
C THR A 31 -10.25 -2.09 5.39
N PHE A 32 -8.97 -2.35 5.10
CA PHE A 32 -8.08 -1.41 4.40
C PHE A 32 -8.66 -0.97 3.05
N VAL A 33 -9.04 -1.94 2.21
CA VAL A 33 -9.60 -1.67 0.88
C VAL A 33 -10.90 -0.89 0.97
N LYS A 34 -11.79 -1.24 1.91
CA LYS A 34 -13.03 -0.47 2.12
C LYS A 34 -12.77 0.97 2.55
N MET A 35 -11.72 1.21 3.35
CA MET A 35 -11.33 2.57 3.73
C MET A 35 -10.76 3.32 2.53
N ALA A 36 -9.89 2.70 1.73
CA ALA A 36 -9.36 3.30 0.51
C ALA A 36 -10.47 3.61 -0.52
N GLN A 37 -11.46 2.73 -0.68
CA GLN A 37 -12.62 2.99 -1.54
C GLN A 37 -13.45 4.19 -1.09
N LYS A 38 -13.58 4.43 0.21
CA LYS A 38 -14.24 5.64 0.74
C LYS A 38 -13.45 6.92 0.42
N GLU A 39 -12.13 6.81 0.35
CA GLU A 39 -11.24 7.91 -0.03
C GLU A 39 -11.18 8.14 -1.55
N GLY A 40 -11.93 7.34 -2.33
CA GLY A 40 -12.04 7.46 -3.78
C GLY A 40 -11.04 6.60 -4.58
N TYR A 41 -10.44 5.58 -3.94
CA TYR A 41 -9.54 4.64 -4.62
C TYR A 41 -10.24 3.32 -4.92
N GLU A 42 -10.37 2.96 -6.19
CA GLU A 42 -11.09 1.77 -6.64
C GLU A 42 -10.13 0.61 -6.91
N PHE A 43 -9.97 -0.25 -5.90
CA PHE A 43 -9.26 -1.53 -6.03
C PHE A 43 -9.85 -2.59 -5.08
N THR A 44 -9.53 -3.85 -5.32
CA THR A 44 -9.96 -4.98 -4.48
C THR A 44 -8.85 -5.50 -3.56
N VAL A 45 -9.22 -6.34 -2.60
CA VAL A 45 -8.25 -7.02 -1.69
C VAL A 45 -7.27 -7.89 -2.47
N ASP A 46 -7.75 -8.58 -3.51
CA ASP A 46 -6.91 -9.44 -4.34
C ASP A 46 -5.87 -8.62 -5.09
N GLU A 47 -6.28 -7.48 -5.65
CA GLU A 47 -5.39 -6.55 -6.34
C GLU A 47 -4.41 -5.86 -5.40
N TRP A 48 -4.87 -5.47 -4.21
CA TRP A 48 -4.00 -4.94 -3.17
C TRP A 48 -2.94 -5.96 -2.76
N LYS A 49 -3.35 -7.22 -2.48
CA LYS A 49 -2.41 -8.30 -2.15
C LYS A 49 -1.46 -8.61 -3.29
N LYS A 50 -1.91 -8.54 -4.55
CA LYS A 50 -1.02 -8.69 -5.71
C LYS A 50 -0.04 -7.53 -5.80
N ALA A 51 -0.48 -6.29 -5.62
CA ALA A 51 0.36 -5.11 -5.71
C ALA A 51 1.37 -5.02 -4.56
N THR A 52 0.94 -5.28 -3.32
CA THR A 52 1.82 -5.26 -2.14
C THR A 52 2.64 -6.53 -2.03
N GLY A 53 2.10 -7.69 -2.41
CA GLY A 53 2.82 -8.96 -2.47
C GLY A 53 3.94 -8.97 -3.52
N PHE A 54 3.66 -8.45 -4.73
CA PHE A 54 4.73 -8.17 -5.72
C PHE A 54 5.73 -7.15 -5.20
N ALA A 55 5.26 -6.12 -4.48
CA ALA A 55 6.17 -5.13 -3.91
C ALA A 55 7.12 -5.75 -2.88
N VAL A 56 6.75 -6.79 -2.12
CA VAL A 56 7.70 -7.46 -1.20
C VAL A 56 8.76 -8.25 -1.98
N GLU A 57 8.37 -8.97 -3.04
CA GLU A 57 9.32 -9.72 -3.87
C GLU A 57 10.23 -8.81 -4.73
N GLU A 58 9.77 -7.61 -5.10
CA GLU A 58 10.56 -6.66 -5.90
C GLU A 58 11.38 -5.67 -5.03
N PHE A 59 10.93 -5.28 -3.82
CA PHE A 59 11.69 -4.43 -2.90
C PHE A 59 12.83 -5.15 -2.16
N GLU A 60 12.78 -6.48 -2.02
CA GLU A 60 13.93 -7.22 -1.45
C GLU A 60 15.18 -7.15 -2.34
N SER A 61 15.05 -6.72 -3.60
CA SER A 61 16.20 -6.55 -4.48
C SER A 61 16.90 -5.19 -4.36
N GLU A 62 16.34 -4.19 -3.67
CA GLU A 62 16.95 -2.84 -3.51
C GLU A 62 17.39 -2.50 -2.07
N LEU A 63 17.11 -3.34 -1.06
CA LEU A 63 17.56 -3.15 0.32
C LEU A 63 18.84 -3.94 0.69
N SER A 64 19.50 -4.57 -0.29
CA SER A 64 20.71 -5.37 -0.06
C SER A 64 22.03 -4.57 -0.10
N GLU A 65 22.05 -3.28 0.25
CA GLU A 65 23.30 -2.50 0.34
C GLU A 65 23.31 -1.48 1.48
N ILE A 66 22.90 -1.86 2.70
CA ILE A 66 23.41 -1.14 3.88
C ILE A 66 24.73 -1.84 4.27
N PRO A 67 25.90 -1.30 3.87
CA PRO A 67 27.19 -1.89 4.25
C PRO A 67 27.30 -1.91 5.77
N GLY A 68 27.79 -3.04 6.28
CA GLY A 68 27.94 -3.30 7.71
C GLY A 68 28.67 -2.17 8.44
N ILE A 69 28.14 -1.84 9.62
CA ILE A 69 28.87 -1.09 10.64
C ILE A 69 29.52 -2.06 11.61
#